data_AF-A0A7C8F1R8-F1
#
_entry.id   AF-A0A7C8F1R8-F1
#
_cell.length_a   1.000
_cell.length_b   1.000
_cell.length_c   1.000
_cell.angle_alpha   90.00
_cell.angle_beta   90.00
_cell.angle_gamma   90.00
#
_symmetry.space_group_name_H-M   'P 1'
#
loop_
_entity.id
_entity.type
_entity.pdbx_description
1 polymer ?
#
loop_
_entity_poly.entity_id
_entity_poly.type
_entity_poly.pdbx_seq_one_letter_code
_entity_poly.pdbx_strand_id
1 'polypeptide(L)'
;MNQPKKDIMDCILSSGKDVSHDGGQTLAEREETLQDLLQTQQALEAKLLNLRNELGSRDSYLKELNVNYAASKRDVPRLRADLFALKAKIDNLTFATERWNTLLGKQERQIDLLEADARRLTAATTQEQEDFASLEKEISEAERDFQSFTEVRDKYTVILREHGIDHLDPTVCKTLPEEFSDQEIPDISSAIEMSLTTIKDEHCQIDAAKARQDNLALALTQLAAKISDTREQRDSRQQELDTLQAEVAECVKENDLRLEKIRTLKEQYRAYEKIFLESFETREEYESLANQVNAACNELKDSLVANSRLELSLRLEDLKAKLQISEFTKIGFVIPACT
;
A
#
# COMPACT_ATOMS: atom_id res chain seq x y z
N MET A 1 28.64 33.52 -5.94
CA MET A 1 29.97 33.71 -6.57
C MET A 1 30.09 35.20 -6.90
N ASN A 2 30.85 35.98 -6.12
CA ASN A 2 30.90 37.45 -6.19
C ASN A 2 32.17 37.99 -6.88
N GLN A 3 32.82 37.18 -7.73
CA GLN A 3 34.09 37.54 -8.35
C GLN A 3 34.01 38.59 -9.48
N PRO A 4 32.98 38.62 -10.37
CA PRO A 4 33.05 39.49 -11.55
C PRO A 4 32.84 40.98 -11.26
N LYS A 5 32.24 41.35 -10.11
CA LYS A 5 32.09 42.75 -9.71
C LYS A 5 33.41 43.40 -9.31
N LYS A 6 34.37 42.62 -8.81
CA LYS A 6 35.64 43.15 -8.31
C LYS A 6 36.58 43.47 -9.47
N ASP A 7 36.69 42.54 -10.42
CA ASP A 7 37.60 42.70 -11.56
C ASP A 7 37.17 43.83 -12.53
N ILE A 8 35.87 44.10 -12.65
CA ILE A 8 35.35 45.21 -13.48
C ILE A 8 35.51 46.56 -12.79
N MET A 9 35.32 46.62 -11.46
CA MET A 9 35.50 47.85 -10.69
C MET A 9 36.98 48.23 -10.60
N ASP A 10 37.89 47.25 -10.56
CA ASP A 10 39.32 47.49 -10.56
C ASP A 10 39.83 48.00 -11.93
N CYS A 11 39.26 47.56 -13.06
CA CYS A 11 39.58 48.12 -14.40
C CYS A 11 39.05 49.56 -14.62
N ILE A 12 37.90 49.91 -14.03
CA ILE A 12 37.32 51.27 -14.15
C ILE A 12 38.00 52.24 -13.17
N LEU A 13 38.42 51.77 -11.99
CA LEU A 13 39.12 52.60 -11.01
C LEU A 13 40.59 52.82 -11.37
N SER A 14 41.21 51.97 -12.20
CA SER A 14 42.54 52.22 -12.76
C SER A 14 42.55 53.24 -13.90
N SER A 15 41.45 53.42 -14.63
CA SER A 15 41.35 54.39 -15.73
C SER A 15 40.74 55.74 -15.33
N GLY A 16 40.13 55.85 -14.14
CA GLY A 16 39.43 57.05 -13.67
C GLY A 16 40.20 57.98 -12.71
N LYS A 17 41.43 57.66 -12.32
CA LYS A 17 42.29 58.55 -11.52
C LYS A 17 43.38 59.13 -12.41
N ASP A 18 43.06 60.21 -13.10
CA ASP A 18 43.94 61.36 -13.39
C ASP A 18 43.29 62.23 -14.45
N VAL A 19 42.28 63.00 -14.04
CA VAL A 19 41.83 64.17 -14.81
C VAL A 19 42.09 65.41 -13.95
N SER A 20 43.38 65.69 -13.72
CA SER A 20 43.85 67.00 -13.34
C SER A 20 44.40 67.73 -14.57
N HIS A 21 44.10 69.02 -14.66
CA HIS A 21 44.59 69.95 -15.66
C HIS A 21 46.09 69.80 -16.01
N ASP A 22 46.36 70.06 -17.30
CA ASP A 22 47.65 70.45 -17.88
C ASP A 22 48.68 69.34 -18.09
N GLY A 23 49.00 69.05 -19.35
CA GLY A 23 50.03 68.08 -19.75
C GLY A 23 49.61 67.20 -20.93
N GLY A 24 50.30 67.36 -22.07
CA GLY A 24 50.01 66.63 -23.31
C GLY A 24 50.16 65.12 -23.16
N GLN A 25 49.04 64.40 -23.26
CA GLN A 25 49.06 62.99 -23.61
C GLN A 25 49.68 62.83 -25.00
N THR A 26 50.62 61.90 -25.14
CA THR A 26 51.20 61.58 -26.44
C THR A 26 50.18 60.80 -27.29
N LEU A 27 50.31 60.88 -28.62
CA LEU A 27 49.48 60.10 -29.56
C LEU A 27 49.50 58.60 -29.20
N ALA A 28 50.65 58.08 -28.76
CA ALA A 28 50.85 56.69 -28.37
C ALA A 28 50.02 56.28 -27.13
N GLU A 29 49.93 57.13 -26.11
CA GLU A 29 49.13 56.87 -24.90
C GLU A 29 47.63 56.83 -25.21
N ARG A 30 47.17 57.68 -26.15
CA ARG A 30 45.77 57.64 -26.62
C ARG A 30 45.47 56.46 -27.53
N GLU A 31 46.42 56.02 -28.34
CA GLU A 31 46.31 54.79 -29.14
C GLU A 31 46.22 53.55 -28.26
N GLU A 32 47.04 53.47 -27.20
CA GLU A 32 46.96 52.40 -26.19
C GLU A 32 45.60 52.39 -25.47
N THR A 33 45.12 53.57 -25.06
CA THR A 33 43.79 53.71 -24.46
C THR A 33 42.66 53.26 -25.41
N LEU A 34 42.76 53.58 -26.70
CA LEU A 34 41.80 53.12 -27.72
C LEU A 34 41.85 51.60 -27.93
N GLN A 35 43.05 51.01 -27.88
CA GLN A 35 43.24 49.57 -28.00
C GLN A 35 42.58 48.81 -26.83
N ASP A 36 42.76 49.31 -25.60
CA ASP A 36 42.14 48.75 -24.39
C ASP A 36 40.62 48.91 -24.38
N LEU A 37 40.11 50.07 -24.81
CA LEU A 37 38.67 50.29 -24.98
C LEU A 37 38.07 49.35 -26.04
N LEU A 38 38.80 49.06 -27.11
CA LEU A 38 38.36 48.11 -28.15
C LEU A 38 38.32 46.66 -27.61
N GLN A 39 39.32 46.25 -26.83
CA GLN A 39 39.34 44.92 -26.22
C GLN A 39 38.22 44.74 -25.20
N THR A 40 37.98 45.75 -24.36
CA THR A 40 36.88 45.74 -23.39
C THR A 40 35.52 45.71 -24.07
N GLN A 41 35.32 46.46 -25.16
CA GLN A 41 34.11 46.37 -25.98
C GLN A 41 33.88 44.95 -26.51
N GLN A 42 34.90 44.34 -27.13
CA GLN A 42 34.80 42.98 -27.67
C GLN A 42 34.47 41.94 -26.58
N ALA A 43 35.07 42.08 -25.39
CA ALA A 43 34.79 41.21 -24.25
C ALA A 43 33.36 41.36 -23.73
N LEU A 44 32.82 42.59 -23.69
CA LEU A 44 31.44 42.85 -23.28
C LEU A 44 30.43 42.35 -24.32
N GLU A 45 30.71 42.51 -25.63
CA GLU A 45 29.89 41.99 -26.72
C GLU A 45 29.81 40.46 -26.70
N ALA A 46 30.93 39.78 -26.45
CA ALA A 46 30.95 38.32 -26.30
C ALA A 46 30.10 37.84 -25.10
N LYS A 47 30.17 38.55 -23.96
CA LYS A 47 29.33 38.28 -22.80
C LYS A 47 27.84 38.53 -23.09
N LEU A 48 27.50 39.59 -23.82
CA LEU A 48 26.12 39.87 -24.24
C LEU A 48 25.56 38.76 -25.13
N LEU A 49 26.36 38.25 -26.07
CA LEU A 49 25.94 37.17 -26.96
C LEU A 49 25.65 35.89 -26.15
N ASN A 50 26.50 35.56 -25.17
CA ASN A 50 26.28 34.41 -24.29
C ASN A 50 25.00 34.57 -23.46
N LEU A 51 24.82 35.70 -22.77
CA LEU A 51 23.62 35.98 -21.98
C LEU A 51 22.34 35.94 -22.84
N ARG A 52 22.40 36.44 -24.09
CA ARG A 52 21.27 36.38 -25.02
C ARG A 52 20.89 34.94 -25.36
N ASN A 53 21.88 34.08 -25.61
CA ASN A 53 21.63 32.67 -25.91
C ASN A 53 21.10 31.91 -24.68
N GLU A 54 21.64 32.20 -23.50
CA GLU A 54 21.14 31.65 -22.23
C GLU A 54 19.70 32.09 -21.96
N LEU A 55 19.37 33.37 -22.17
CA LEU A 55 18.01 33.89 -22.05
C LEU A 55 17.06 33.19 -23.02
N GLY A 56 17.46 33.01 -24.28
CA GLY A 56 16.65 32.33 -25.29
C GLY A 56 16.36 30.87 -24.96
N SER A 57 17.36 30.13 -24.45
CA SER A 57 17.16 28.74 -24.03
C SER A 57 16.25 28.64 -22.79
N ARG A 58 16.42 29.53 -21.81
CA ARG A 58 15.56 29.62 -20.63
C ARG A 58 14.12 30.03 -20.95
N ASP A 59 13.92 30.97 -21.87
CA ASP A 59 12.57 31.38 -22.31
C ASP A 59 11.83 30.23 -23.00
N SER A 60 12.52 29.44 -23.83
CA SER A 60 11.94 28.24 -24.44
C SER A 60 11.54 27.22 -23.38
N TYR A 61 12.42 26.97 -22.42
CA TYR A 61 12.16 26.03 -21.34
C TYR A 61 11.03 26.50 -20.42
N LEU A 62 10.95 27.80 -20.10
CA LEU A 62 9.85 28.39 -19.35
C LEU A 62 8.50 28.25 -20.05
N LYS A 63 8.45 28.34 -21.38
CA LYS A 63 7.21 28.13 -22.14
C LYS A 63 6.70 26.70 -21.98
N GLU A 64 7.56 25.71 -22.14
CA GLU A 64 7.22 24.29 -21.93
C GLU A 64 6.76 24.05 -20.49
N LEU A 65 7.49 24.62 -19.53
CA LEU A 65 7.20 24.46 -18.11
C LEU A 65 5.90 25.16 -17.69
N ASN A 66 5.54 26.28 -18.33
CA ASN A 66 4.26 26.96 -18.13
C ASN A 66 3.06 26.13 -18.59
N VAL A 67 3.17 25.46 -19.75
CA VAL A 67 2.13 24.56 -20.25
C VAL A 67 1.91 23.42 -19.26
N ASN A 68 3.00 22.81 -18.80
CA ASN A 68 2.95 21.75 -17.80
C ASN A 68 2.39 22.27 -16.46
N TYR A 69 2.79 23.45 -16.02
CA TYR A 69 2.28 24.08 -14.80
C TYR A 69 0.76 24.33 -14.86
N ALA A 70 0.26 24.87 -15.97
CA ALA A 70 -1.17 25.15 -16.13
C ALA A 70 -2.02 23.85 -16.14
N ALA A 71 -1.46 22.74 -16.62
CA ALA A 71 -2.06 21.42 -16.49
C ALA A 71 -2.03 20.94 -15.02
N SER A 72 -0.86 20.97 -14.38
CA SER A 72 -0.66 20.58 -12.98
C SER A 72 -1.55 21.34 -12.01
N LYS A 73 -1.72 22.66 -12.20
CA LYS A 73 -2.57 23.52 -11.36
C LYS A 73 -4.04 23.12 -11.41
N ARG A 74 -4.52 22.59 -12.54
CA ARG A 74 -5.87 22.03 -12.68
C ARG A 74 -5.99 20.63 -12.08
N ASP A 75 -4.97 19.79 -12.26
CA ASP A 75 -5.02 18.38 -11.87
C ASP A 75 -4.81 18.15 -10.37
N VAL A 76 -3.96 18.93 -9.69
CA VAL A 76 -3.64 18.72 -8.27
C VAL A 76 -4.86 18.82 -7.35
N PRO A 77 -5.74 19.83 -7.45
CA PRO A 77 -6.95 19.90 -6.61
C PRO A 77 -7.88 18.71 -6.83
N ARG A 78 -8.06 18.28 -8.08
CA ARG A 78 -8.87 17.12 -8.44
C ARG A 78 -8.27 15.83 -7.86
N LEU A 79 -6.97 15.60 -8.07
CA LEU A 79 -6.27 14.43 -7.51
C LEU A 79 -6.32 14.39 -5.97
N ARG A 80 -6.32 15.54 -5.29
CA ARG A 80 -6.51 15.60 -3.83
C ARG A 80 -7.91 15.20 -3.42
N ALA A 81 -8.95 15.70 -4.09
CA ALA A 81 -10.33 15.31 -3.81
C ALA A 81 -10.53 13.80 -4.04
N ASP A 82 -10.00 13.31 -5.16
CA ASP A 82 -9.99 11.90 -5.53
C ASP A 82 -9.25 11.03 -4.48
N LEU A 83 -8.15 11.51 -3.89
CA LEU A 83 -7.47 10.86 -2.77
C LEU A 83 -8.29 10.81 -1.48
N PHE A 84 -8.97 11.90 -1.13
CA PHE A 84 -9.84 11.92 0.06
C PHE A 84 -10.99 10.93 -0.08
N ALA A 85 -11.62 10.87 -1.26
CA ALA A 85 -12.66 9.90 -1.56
C ALA A 85 -12.14 8.46 -1.48
N LEU A 86 -10.97 8.19 -2.06
CA LEU A 86 -10.36 6.86 -2.04
C LEU A 86 -9.94 6.45 -0.62
N LYS A 87 -9.42 7.38 0.19
CA LYS A 87 -9.11 7.14 1.59
C LYS A 87 -10.36 6.77 2.39
N ALA A 88 -11.44 7.52 2.24
CA ALA A 88 -12.71 7.19 2.90
C ALA A 88 -13.26 5.82 2.46
N LYS A 89 -13.09 5.47 1.18
CA LYS A 89 -13.44 4.12 0.67
C LYS A 89 -12.60 3.03 1.35
N ILE A 90 -11.28 3.22 1.47
CA ILE A 90 -10.38 2.28 2.16
C ILE A 90 -10.83 2.11 3.62
N ASP A 91 -11.04 3.21 4.35
CA ASP A 91 -11.44 3.16 5.76
C ASP A 91 -12.75 2.35 5.95
N ASN A 92 -13.73 2.55 5.06
CA ASN A 92 -14.99 1.80 5.09
C ASN A 92 -14.80 0.31 4.80
N LEU A 93 -13.98 -0.04 3.80
CA LEU A 93 -13.70 -1.44 3.45
C LEU A 93 -12.88 -2.14 4.54
N THR A 94 -11.96 -1.44 5.19
CA THR A 94 -11.19 -1.95 6.34
C THR A 94 -12.13 -2.27 7.51
N PHE A 95 -13.05 -1.36 7.84
CA PHE A 95 -14.05 -1.61 8.88
C PHE A 95 -14.95 -2.82 8.54
N ALA A 96 -15.37 -2.96 7.28
CA ALA A 96 -16.13 -4.13 6.84
C ALA A 96 -15.32 -5.42 6.99
N THR A 97 -14.03 -5.40 6.63
CA THR A 97 -13.09 -6.53 6.76
C THR A 97 -12.94 -6.97 8.23
N GLU A 98 -12.75 -6.03 9.15
CA GLU A 98 -12.65 -6.31 10.60
C GLU A 98 -13.94 -6.93 11.17
N ARG A 99 -15.09 -6.41 10.73
CA ARG A 99 -16.40 -6.95 11.11
C ARG A 99 -16.57 -8.39 10.63
N TRP A 100 -16.19 -8.69 9.39
CA TRP A 100 -16.26 -10.04 8.83
C TRP A 100 -15.33 -11.03 9.54
N ASN A 101 -14.08 -10.64 9.81
CA ASN A 101 -13.16 -11.42 10.63
C ASN A 101 -13.76 -11.78 12.00
N THR A 102 -14.41 -10.82 12.65
CA THR A 102 -15.06 -11.04 13.95
C THR A 102 -16.22 -12.05 13.84
N LEU A 103 -17.01 -11.99 12.77
CA LEU A 103 -18.12 -12.91 12.54
C LEU A 103 -17.63 -14.34 12.26
N LEU A 104 -16.60 -14.49 11.43
CA LEU A 104 -15.97 -15.78 11.14
C LEU A 104 -15.45 -16.44 12.43
N GLY A 105 -14.71 -15.69 13.25
CA GLY A 105 -14.21 -16.21 14.53
C GLY A 105 -15.33 -16.59 15.53
N LYS A 106 -16.54 -16.02 15.42
CA LYS A 106 -17.70 -16.47 16.20
C LYS A 106 -18.29 -17.77 15.64
N GLN A 107 -18.35 -17.92 14.32
CA GLN A 107 -18.86 -19.13 13.69
C GLN A 107 -17.94 -20.33 13.90
N GLU A 108 -16.63 -20.13 13.87
CA GLU A 108 -15.65 -21.19 14.15
C GLU A 108 -15.89 -21.77 15.55
N ARG A 109 -16.02 -20.92 16.57
CA ARG A 109 -16.36 -21.37 17.93
C ARG A 109 -17.71 -22.08 18.00
N GLN A 110 -18.70 -21.64 17.22
CA GLN A 110 -20.00 -22.30 17.18
C GLN A 110 -19.89 -23.71 16.55
N ILE A 111 -19.11 -23.85 15.48
CA ILE A 111 -18.81 -25.16 14.88
C ILE A 111 -18.10 -26.05 15.90
N ASP A 112 -17.08 -25.55 16.61
CA ASP A 112 -16.35 -26.31 17.63
C ASP A 112 -17.28 -26.83 18.74
N LEU A 113 -18.22 -25.99 19.21
CA LEU A 113 -19.20 -26.38 20.21
C LEU A 113 -20.15 -27.47 19.68
N LEU A 114 -20.67 -27.32 18.46
CA LEU A 114 -21.55 -28.30 17.84
C LEU A 114 -20.83 -29.63 17.61
N GLU A 115 -19.55 -29.61 17.21
CA GLU A 115 -18.73 -30.80 17.06
C GLU A 115 -18.46 -31.49 18.39
N ALA A 116 -18.21 -30.73 19.46
CA ALA A 116 -18.05 -31.28 20.80
C ALA A 116 -19.34 -31.97 21.27
N ASP A 117 -20.51 -31.37 21.03
CA ASP A 117 -21.80 -31.96 21.33
C ASP A 117 -22.06 -33.23 20.50
N ALA A 118 -21.73 -33.21 19.20
CA ALA A 118 -21.84 -34.39 18.35
C ALA A 118 -20.95 -35.53 18.86
N ARG A 119 -19.69 -35.27 19.24
CA ARG A 119 -18.79 -36.28 19.82
C ARG A 119 -19.33 -36.87 21.12
N ARG A 120 -19.88 -36.02 22.00
CA ARG A 120 -20.49 -36.45 23.26
C ARG A 120 -21.70 -37.36 23.02
N LEU A 121 -22.57 -36.99 22.09
CA LEU A 121 -23.73 -37.80 21.74
C LEU A 121 -23.35 -39.10 21.05
N THR A 122 -22.34 -39.11 20.17
CA THR A 122 -21.82 -40.34 19.57
C THR A 122 -21.34 -41.31 20.63
N ALA A 123 -20.57 -40.84 21.63
CA ALA A 123 -20.12 -41.68 22.73
C ALA A 123 -21.31 -42.24 23.56
N ALA A 124 -22.33 -41.40 23.84
CA ALA A 124 -23.53 -41.85 24.53
C ALA A 124 -24.31 -42.91 23.73
N THR A 125 -24.44 -42.75 22.41
CA THR A 125 -25.08 -43.72 21.53
C THR A 125 -24.32 -45.05 21.51
N THR A 126 -22.99 -45.01 21.48
CA THR A 126 -22.16 -46.23 21.55
C THR A 126 -22.35 -46.95 22.89
N GLN A 127 -22.38 -46.21 24.00
CA GLN A 127 -22.63 -46.81 25.31
C GLN A 127 -24.03 -47.46 25.39
N GLU A 128 -25.08 -46.75 24.96
CA GLU A 128 -26.45 -47.31 24.95
C GLU A 128 -26.56 -48.54 24.03
N GLN A 129 -25.80 -48.61 22.93
CA GLN A 129 -25.71 -49.81 22.09
C GLN A 129 -25.07 -51.00 22.80
N GLU A 130 -24.02 -50.76 23.60
CA GLU A 130 -23.38 -51.81 24.42
C GLU A 130 -24.33 -52.31 25.52
N ASP A 131 -24.99 -51.38 26.21
CA ASP A 131 -25.98 -51.70 27.26
C ASP A 131 -27.15 -52.51 26.69
N PHE A 132 -27.64 -52.12 25.51
CA PHE A 132 -28.68 -52.84 24.78
C PHE A 132 -28.26 -54.27 24.41
N ALA A 133 -27.04 -54.45 23.90
CA ALA A 133 -26.52 -55.78 23.56
C ALA A 133 -26.35 -56.67 24.81
N SER A 134 -26.05 -56.08 25.98
CA SER A 134 -26.02 -56.81 27.25
C SER A 134 -27.41 -57.29 27.66
N LEU A 135 -28.42 -56.42 27.60
CA LEU A 135 -29.80 -56.77 27.92
C LEU A 135 -30.38 -57.85 26.98
N GLU A 136 -30.09 -57.79 25.67
CA GLU A 136 -30.51 -58.83 24.73
C GLU A 136 -29.93 -60.21 25.09
N LYS A 137 -28.69 -60.23 25.58
CA LYS A 137 -28.04 -61.44 26.05
C LYS A 137 -28.69 -61.97 27.33
N GLU A 138 -28.95 -61.11 28.31
CA GLU A 138 -29.60 -61.46 29.59
C GLU A 138 -31.00 -62.04 29.36
N ILE A 139 -31.82 -61.41 28.51
CA ILE A 139 -33.14 -61.96 28.13
C ILE A 139 -33.00 -63.33 27.47
N SER A 140 -32.06 -63.48 26.53
CA SER A 140 -31.84 -64.77 25.84
C SER A 140 -31.44 -65.89 26.81
N GLU A 141 -30.74 -65.55 27.90
CA GLU A 141 -30.41 -66.49 28.97
C GLU A 141 -31.64 -66.80 29.84
N ALA A 142 -32.39 -65.78 30.26
CA ALA A 142 -33.62 -65.93 31.04
C ALA A 142 -34.71 -66.74 30.31
N GLU A 143 -34.87 -66.54 28.99
CA GLU A 143 -35.79 -67.30 28.14
C GLU A 143 -35.40 -68.78 28.05
N ARG A 144 -34.10 -69.07 27.97
CA ARG A 144 -33.58 -70.44 27.96
C ARG A 144 -33.86 -71.14 29.29
N ASP A 145 -33.62 -70.45 30.40
CA ASP A 145 -33.90 -70.98 31.74
C ASP A 145 -35.40 -71.22 31.91
N PHE A 146 -36.25 -70.27 31.49
CA PHE A 146 -37.70 -70.41 31.49
C PHE A 146 -38.17 -71.63 30.68
N GLN A 147 -37.60 -71.86 29.50
CA GLN A 147 -37.89 -73.05 28.70
C GLN A 147 -37.48 -74.34 29.42
N SER A 148 -36.31 -74.36 30.05
CA SER A 148 -35.87 -75.53 30.83
C SER A 148 -36.82 -75.85 31.98
N PHE A 149 -37.29 -74.84 32.73
CA PHE A 149 -38.27 -75.02 33.80
C PHE A 149 -39.62 -75.49 33.28
N THR A 150 -40.05 -74.96 32.13
CA THR A 150 -41.28 -75.37 31.45
C THR A 150 -41.23 -76.84 31.04
N GLU A 151 -40.12 -77.30 30.47
CA GLU A 151 -39.92 -78.71 30.12
C GLU A 151 -39.94 -79.64 31.35
N VAL A 152 -39.31 -79.23 32.45
CA VAL A 152 -39.35 -79.98 33.73
C VAL A 152 -40.78 -80.06 34.25
N ARG A 153 -41.51 -78.94 34.28
CA ARG A 153 -42.92 -78.89 34.68
C ARG A 153 -43.78 -79.80 33.81
N ASP A 154 -43.60 -79.78 32.50
CA ASP A 154 -44.40 -80.58 31.56
C ASP A 154 -44.14 -82.08 31.75
N LYS A 155 -42.88 -82.50 31.92
CA LYS A 155 -42.53 -83.89 32.30
C LYS A 155 -43.21 -84.29 33.60
N TYR A 156 -43.15 -83.44 34.62
CA TYR A 156 -43.79 -83.68 35.91
C TYR A 156 -45.32 -83.81 35.80
N THR A 157 -45.94 -82.97 34.97
CA THR A 157 -47.39 -82.99 34.72
C THR A 157 -47.83 -84.29 34.05
N VAL A 158 -47.03 -84.82 33.12
CA VAL A 158 -47.28 -86.13 32.49
C VAL A 158 -47.18 -87.25 33.52
N ILE A 159 -46.13 -87.27 34.33
CA ILE A 159 -45.94 -88.28 35.39
C ILE A 159 -47.13 -88.28 36.35
N LEU A 160 -47.56 -87.11 36.85
CA LEU A 160 -48.71 -87.00 37.76
C LEU A 160 -49.99 -87.55 37.13
N ARG A 161 -50.24 -87.24 35.85
CA ARG A 161 -51.41 -87.73 35.12
C ARG A 161 -51.38 -89.23 34.89
N GLU A 162 -50.23 -89.82 34.58
CA GLU A 162 -50.04 -91.28 34.47
C GLU A 162 -50.36 -92.01 35.78
N HIS A 163 -50.14 -91.34 36.92
CA HIS A 163 -50.45 -91.87 38.25
C HIS A 163 -51.88 -91.52 38.72
N GLY A 164 -52.72 -90.95 37.85
CA GLY A 164 -54.12 -90.61 38.16
C GLY A 164 -54.28 -89.44 39.14
N ILE A 165 -53.26 -88.59 39.26
CA ILE A 165 -53.26 -87.42 40.14
C ILE A 165 -53.60 -86.18 39.30
N ASP A 166 -54.86 -85.77 39.33
CA ASP A 166 -55.37 -84.64 38.54
C ASP A 166 -55.13 -83.28 39.20
N HIS A 167 -54.71 -83.26 40.46
CA HIS A 167 -54.45 -82.07 41.27
C HIS A 167 -53.48 -82.40 42.41
N LEU A 168 -52.50 -81.52 42.64
CA LEU A 168 -51.58 -81.62 43.77
C LEU A 168 -52.31 -81.20 45.04
N ASP A 169 -52.89 -82.17 45.75
CA ASP A 169 -53.23 -82.02 47.17
C ASP A 169 -51.93 -82.17 47.98
N PRO A 170 -51.60 -81.28 48.94
CA PRO A 170 -50.40 -81.39 49.78
C PRO A 170 -50.27 -82.72 50.54
N THR A 171 -51.33 -83.53 50.59
CA THR A 171 -51.33 -84.87 51.20
C THR A 171 -50.78 -85.98 50.28
N VAL A 172 -50.69 -85.74 48.95
CA VAL A 172 -50.32 -86.73 47.92
C VAL A 172 -48.79 -86.84 47.69
N CYS A 173 -47.99 -85.93 48.27
CA CYS A 173 -46.53 -85.96 48.17
C CYS A 173 -45.85 -87.24 48.72
N LYS A 174 -46.56 -88.08 49.47
CA LYS A 174 -46.02 -89.32 50.07
C LYS A 174 -46.10 -90.57 49.18
N THR A 175 -46.75 -90.50 48.01
CA THR A 175 -46.90 -91.65 47.09
C THR A 175 -46.15 -91.49 45.77
N LEU A 176 -45.39 -90.41 45.59
CA LEU A 176 -44.45 -90.26 44.49
C LEU A 176 -43.19 -91.10 44.76
N PRO A 177 -42.46 -91.56 43.72
CA PRO A 177 -41.17 -92.23 43.89
C PRO A 177 -40.23 -91.40 44.78
N GLU A 178 -39.41 -92.05 45.62
CA GLU A 178 -38.45 -91.40 46.56
C GLU A 178 -37.49 -90.41 45.89
N GLU A 179 -37.41 -90.39 44.56
CA GLU A 179 -36.62 -89.44 43.77
C GLU A 179 -37.19 -88.00 43.76
N PHE A 180 -38.39 -87.79 44.32
CA PHE A 180 -39.15 -86.55 44.15
C PHE A 180 -39.83 -86.02 45.43
N SER A 181 -39.55 -86.63 46.59
CA SER A 181 -40.16 -86.23 47.85
C SER A 181 -39.45 -85.01 48.45
N ASP A 182 -40.26 -83.98 48.68
CA ASP A 182 -40.07 -82.92 49.67
C ASP A 182 -39.15 -81.76 49.27
N GLN A 183 -39.50 -80.97 48.24
CA GLN A 183 -39.48 -79.48 48.21
C GLN A 183 -39.77 -78.89 46.80
N GLU A 184 -39.61 -79.66 45.72
CA GLU A 184 -39.21 -79.10 44.41
C GLU A 184 -40.33 -78.48 43.54
N ILE A 185 -41.59 -78.92 43.62
CA ILE A 185 -42.65 -78.47 42.68
C ILE A 185 -43.14 -77.03 42.95
N PRO A 186 -43.41 -76.60 44.20
CA PRO A 186 -43.73 -75.20 44.51
C PRO A 186 -42.58 -74.26 44.12
N ASP A 187 -41.34 -74.71 44.31
CA ASP A 187 -40.13 -73.97 43.93
C ASP A 187 -40.03 -73.78 42.41
N ILE A 188 -40.41 -74.79 41.60
CA ILE A 188 -40.44 -74.65 40.12
C ILE A 188 -41.52 -73.65 39.66
N SER A 189 -42.74 -73.68 40.22
CA SER A 189 -43.78 -72.71 39.82
C SER A 189 -43.41 -71.28 40.22
N SER A 190 -42.85 -71.09 41.42
CA SER A 190 -42.34 -69.80 41.86
C SER A 190 -41.17 -69.33 41.00
N ALA A 191 -40.28 -70.23 40.57
CA ALA A 191 -39.17 -69.91 39.67
C ALA A 191 -39.67 -69.50 38.28
N ILE A 192 -40.67 -70.19 37.72
CA ILE A 192 -41.31 -69.85 36.44
C ILE A 192 -41.95 -68.46 36.51
N GLU A 193 -42.71 -68.14 37.56
CA GLU A 193 -43.31 -66.81 37.74
C GLU A 193 -42.25 -65.72 37.88
N MET A 194 -41.19 -65.97 38.65
CA MET A 194 -40.08 -65.03 38.82
C MET A 194 -39.34 -64.78 37.50
N SER A 195 -39.02 -65.82 36.73
CA SER A 195 -38.43 -65.70 35.40
C SER A 195 -39.34 -64.95 34.43
N LEU A 196 -40.66 -65.18 34.46
CA LEU A 196 -41.64 -64.42 33.66
C LEU A 196 -41.67 -62.94 34.02
N THR A 197 -41.57 -62.58 35.30
CA THR A 197 -41.48 -61.18 35.71
C THR A 197 -40.17 -60.54 35.24
N THR A 198 -39.03 -61.23 35.40
CA THR A 198 -37.73 -60.76 34.93
C THR A 198 -37.72 -60.51 33.43
N ILE A 199 -38.19 -61.48 32.61
CA ILE A 199 -38.27 -61.34 31.15
C ILE A 199 -39.13 -60.14 30.75
N LYS A 200 -40.25 -59.90 31.44
CA LYS A 200 -41.13 -58.74 31.17
C LYS A 200 -40.46 -57.42 31.51
N ASP A 201 -39.78 -57.34 32.66
CA ASP A 201 -39.09 -56.14 33.10
C ASP A 201 -37.93 -55.80 32.17
N GLU A 202 -37.14 -56.80 31.76
CA GLU A 202 -36.04 -56.63 30.80
C GLU A 202 -36.55 -56.22 29.40
N HIS A 203 -37.65 -56.82 28.92
CA HIS A 203 -38.28 -56.38 27.66
C HIS A 203 -38.73 -54.91 27.73
N CYS A 204 -39.30 -54.46 28.85
CA CYS A 204 -39.66 -53.05 29.03
C CYS A 204 -38.43 -52.14 29.01
N GLN A 205 -37.29 -52.60 29.54
CA GLN A 205 -36.02 -51.86 29.49
C GLN A 205 -35.45 -51.79 28.08
N ILE A 206 -35.52 -52.88 27.30
CA ILE A 206 -35.13 -52.93 25.88
C ILE A 206 -35.95 -51.93 25.05
N ASP A 207 -37.26 -51.88 25.24
CA ASP A 207 -38.12 -50.94 24.50
C ASP A 207 -37.79 -49.48 24.86
N ALA A 208 -37.51 -49.21 26.15
CA ALA A 208 -37.07 -47.89 26.60
C ALA A 208 -35.69 -47.52 26.01
N ALA A 209 -34.75 -48.46 25.93
CA ALA A 209 -33.42 -48.25 25.35
C ALA A 209 -33.50 -47.99 23.84
N LYS A 210 -34.32 -48.75 23.10
CA LYS A 210 -34.59 -48.48 21.66
C LYS A 210 -35.12 -47.08 21.44
N ALA A 211 -36.10 -46.65 22.25
CA ALA A 211 -36.63 -45.30 22.15
C ALA A 211 -35.57 -44.21 22.44
N ARG A 212 -34.64 -44.45 23.37
CA ARG A 212 -33.50 -43.53 23.59
C ARG A 212 -32.54 -43.51 22.41
N GLN A 213 -32.23 -44.67 21.83
CA GLN A 213 -31.35 -44.78 20.67
C GLN A 213 -31.90 -44.03 19.46
N ASP A 214 -33.19 -44.16 19.18
CA ASP A 214 -33.86 -43.42 18.10
C ASP A 214 -33.80 -41.90 18.31
N ASN A 215 -34.02 -41.45 19.55
CA ASN A 215 -33.92 -40.03 19.92
C ASN A 215 -32.49 -39.50 19.76
N LEU A 216 -31.48 -40.27 20.17
CA LEU A 216 -30.07 -39.91 20.01
C LEU A 216 -29.67 -39.86 18.53
N ALA A 217 -30.11 -40.82 17.71
CA ALA A 217 -29.86 -40.85 16.28
C ALA A 217 -30.49 -39.64 15.56
N LEU A 218 -31.70 -39.25 15.96
CA LEU A 218 -32.36 -38.04 15.46
C LEU A 218 -31.56 -36.78 15.84
N ALA A 219 -31.12 -36.67 17.10
CA ALA A 219 -30.34 -35.53 17.57
C ALA A 219 -28.98 -35.41 16.84
N LEU A 220 -28.29 -36.53 16.61
CA LEU A 220 -27.05 -36.57 15.82
C LEU A 220 -27.28 -36.10 14.38
N THR A 221 -28.37 -36.55 13.75
CA THR A 221 -28.74 -36.12 12.40
C THR A 221 -28.99 -34.60 12.34
N GLN A 222 -29.71 -34.06 13.33
CA GLN A 222 -29.98 -32.62 13.42
C GLN A 222 -28.70 -31.80 13.67
N LEU A 223 -27.77 -32.29 14.50
CA LEU A 223 -26.49 -31.62 14.73
C LEU A 223 -25.61 -31.66 13.48
N ALA A 224 -25.55 -32.79 12.78
CA ALA A 224 -24.80 -32.91 11.53
C ALA A 224 -25.30 -31.90 10.48
N ALA A 225 -26.62 -31.76 10.33
CA ALA A 225 -27.22 -30.75 9.47
C ALA A 225 -26.82 -29.32 9.89
N LYS A 226 -26.94 -28.99 11.19
CA LYS A 226 -26.55 -27.66 11.71
C LYS A 226 -25.07 -27.35 11.50
N ILE A 227 -24.19 -28.34 11.67
CA ILE A 227 -22.74 -28.18 11.41
C ILE A 227 -22.51 -27.90 9.93
N SER A 228 -23.18 -28.63 9.04
CA SER A 228 -23.10 -28.42 7.58
C SER A 228 -23.54 -27.00 7.20
N ASP A 229 -24.73 -26.57 7.62
CA ASP A 229 -25.26 -25.24 7.33
C ASP A 229 -24.33 -24.13 7.86
N THR A 230 -23.79 -24.31 9.07
CA THR A 230 -22.89 -23.32 9.68
C THR A 230 -21.55 -23.23 8.94
N ARG A 231 -21.03 -24.36 8.44
CA ARG A 231 -19.82 -24.41 7.60
C ARG A 231 -20.05 -23.75 6.25
N GLU A 232 -21.17 -24.01 5.58
CA GLU A 232 -21.52 -23.35 4.32
C GLU A 232 -21.61 -21.83 4.48
N GLN A 233 -22.26 -21.36 5.56
CA GLN A 233 -22.28 -19.94 5.88
C GLN A 233 -20.88 -19.36 6.15
N ARG A 234 -20.02 -20.12 6.84
CA ARG A 234 -18.63 -19.71 7.12
C ARG A 234 -17.85 -19.59 5.82
N ASP A 235 -17.97 -20.56 4.91
CA ASP A 235 -17.27 -20.58 3.63
C ASP A 235 -17.73 -19.42 2.73
N SER A 236 -19.04 -19.18 2.65
CA SER A 236 -19.60 -18.02 1.92
C SER A 236 -19.07 -16.69 2.46
N ARG A 237 -18.98 -16.53 3.78
CA ARG A 237 -18.48 -15.31 4.42
C ARG A 237 -16.96 -15.16 4.26
N GLN A 238 -16.23 -16.26 4.24
CA GLN A 238 -14.80 -16.25 3.96
C GLN A 238 -14.55 -15.75 2.53
N GLN A 239 -15.34 -16.20 1.55
CA GLN A 239 -15.25 -15.72 0.17
C GLN A 239 -15.53 -14.21 0.06
N GLU A 240 -16.53 -13.69 0.78
CA GLU A 240 -16.80 -12.24 0.84
C GLU A 240 -15.65 -11.47 1.48
N LEU A 241 -15.06 -11.99 2.56
CA LEU A 241 -13.89 -11.41 3.22
C LEU A 241 -12.68 -11.34 2.27
N ASP A 242 -12.38 -12.43 1.57
CA ASP A 242 -11.27 -12.51 0.61
C ASP A 242 -11.46 -11.47 -0.52
N THR A 243 -12.70 -11.31 -0.99
CA THR A 243 -13.06 -10.31 -2.01
C THR A 243 -12.82 -8.88 -1.49
N LEU A 244 -13.30 -8.57 -0.27
CA LEU A 244 -13.09 -7.26 0.34
C LEU A 244 -11.61 -6.95 0.59
N GLN A 245 -10.82 -7.94 1.01
CA GLN A 245 -9.38 -7.76 1.19
C GLN A 245 -8.67 -7.47 -0.14
N ALA A 246 -9.08 -8.14 -1.23
CA ALA A 246 -8.57 -7.84 -2.56
C ALA A 246 -8.92 -6.41 -3.01
N GLU A 247 -10.17 -5.97 -2.78
CA GLU A 247 -10.61 -4.60 -3.09
C GLU A 247 -9.83 -3.54 -2.29
N VAL A 248 -9.58 -3.79 -1.00
CA VAL A 248 -8.74 -2.90 -0.17
C VAL A 248 -7.34 -2.81 -0.76
N ALA A 249 -6.72 -3.94 -1.11
CA ALA A 249 -5.38 -3.97 -1.66
C ALA A 249 -5.27 -3.20 -2.99
N GLU A 250 -6.30 -3.29 -3.84
CA GLU A 250 -6.36 -2.52 -5.09
C GLU A 250 -6.53 -1.01 -4.82
N CYS A 251 -7.43 -0.63 -3.90
CA CYS A 251 -7.62 0.77 -3.54
C CYS A 251 -6.35 1.39 -2.93
N VAL A 252 -5.59 0.63 -2.13
CA VAL A 252 -4.30 1.09 -1.57
C VAL A 252 -3.29 1.34 -2.69
N LYS A 253 -3.15 0.42 -3.66
CA LYS A 253 -2.26 0.62 -4.82
C LYS A 253 -2.64 1.86 -5.63
N GLU A 254 -3.93 2.09 -5.87
CA GLU A 254 -4.40 3.28 -6.57
C GLU A 254 -4.09 4.57 -5.78
N ASN A 255 -4.22 4.52 -4.45
CA ASN A 255 -3.90 5.64 -3.57
C ASN A 255 -2.41 6.01 -3.67
N ASP A 256 -1.53 5.01 -3.59
CA ASP A 256 -0.08 5.19 -3.71
C ASP A 256 0.31 5.81 -5.06
N LEU A 257 -0.29 5.34 -6.15
CA LEU A 257 -0.05 5.89 -7.50
C LEU A 257 -0.47 7.37 -7.59
N ARG A 258 -1.62 7.72 -7.01
CA ARG A 258 -2.12 9.11 -6.98
C ARG A 258 -1.24 10.01 -6.10
N LEU A 259 -0.77 9.51 -4.96
CA LEU A 259 0.18 10.21 -4.09
C LEU A 259 1.49 10.49 -4.81
N GLU A 260 2.03 9.52 -5.55
CA GLU A 260 3.24 9.69 -6.34
C GLU A 260 3.04 10.76 -7.42
N LYS A 261 1.92 10.71 -8.15
CA LYS A 261 1.60 11.74 -9.15
C LYS A 261 1.55 13.15 -8.54
N ILE A 262 0.94 13.31 -7.36
CA ILE A 262 0.93 14.61 -6.66
C ILE A 262 2.36 15.04 -6.24
N ARG A 263 3.21 14.11 -5.80
CA ARG A 263 4.61 14.39 -5.46
C ARG A 263 5.37 14.92 -6.67
N THR A 264 5.29 14.23 -7.82
CA THR A 264 5.93 14.68 -9.07
C THR A 264 5.43 16.06 -9.51
N LEU A 265 4.11 16.32 -9.47
CA LEU A 265 3.56 17.63 -9.85
C LEU A 265 4.04 18.76 -8.94
N LYS A 266 4.23 18.49 -7.63
CA LYS A 266 4.81 19.47 -6.69
C LYS A 266 6.28 19.76 -6.99
N GLU A 267 7.05 18.75 -7.39
CA GLU A 267 8.46 18.93 -7.76
C GLU A 267 8.59 19.74 -9.05
N GLN A 268 7.77 19.45 -10.05
CA GLN A 268 7.68 20.25 -11.27
C GLN A 268 7.33 21.71 -10.98
N TYR A 269 6.45 21.97 -10.01
CA TYR A 269 6.12 23.34 -9.60
C TYR A 269 7.32 24.08 -8.97
N ARG A 270 8.06 23.41 -8.08
CA ARG A 270 9.27 23.99 -7.48
C ARG A 270 10.34 24.28 -8.53
N ALA A 271 10.51 23.38 -9.50
CA ALA A 271 11.42 23.60 -10.62
C ALA A 271 11.01 24.84 -11.42
N TYR A 272 9.72 25.00 -11.71
CA TYR A 272 9.18 26.19 -12.37
C TYR A 272 9.51 27.49 -11.63
N GLU A 273 9.21 27.56 -10.34
CA GLU A 273 9.52 28.76 -9.54
C GLU A 273 11.01 29.11 -9.58
N LYS A 274 11.88 28.11 -9.49
CA LYS A 274 13.33 28.29 -9.56
C LYS A 274 13.78 28.88 -10.90
N ILE A 275 13.38 28.25 -12.01
CA ILE A 275 13.81 28.68 -13.36
C ILE A 275 13.22 30.06 -13.70
N PHE A 276 12.00 30.34 -13.23
CA PHE A 276 11.38 31.65 -13.41
C PHE A 276 12.21 32.76 -12.75
N LEU A 277 12.63 32.55 -11.50
CA LEU A 277 13.50 33.49 -10.78
C LEU A 277 14.87 33.64 -11.45
N GLU A 278 15.51 32.53 -11.81
CA GLU A 278 16.81 32.56 -12.49
C GLU A 278 16.72 33.31 -13.84
N SER A 279 15.63 33.13 -14.58
CA SER A 279 15.41 33.82 -15.85
C SER A 279 15.18 35.33 -15.66
N PHE A 280 14.55 35.72 -14.56
CA PHE A 280 14.38 37.12 -14.19
C PHE A 280 15.73 37.76 -13.85
N GLU A 281 16.55 37.13 -13.01
CA GLU A 281 17.90 37.61 -12.65
C GLU A 281 18.79 37.76 -13.89
N THR A 282 18.82 36.76 -14.78
CA THR A 282 19.62 36.84 -16.02
C THR A 282 19.12 37.91 -16.99
N ARG A 283 17.83 38.24 -16.97
CA ARG A 283 17.31 39.37 -17.76
C ARG A 283 17.82 40.71 -17.22
N GLU A 284 17.82 40.90 -15.90
CA GLU A 284 18.37 42.11 -15.28
C GLU A 284 19.88 42.24 -15.56
N GLU A 285 20.63 41.13 -15.49
CA GLU A 285 22.06 41.10 -15.83
C GLU A 285 22.30 41.47 -17.30
N TYR A 286 21.50 40.91 -18.22
CA TYR A 286 21.56 41.24 -19.64
C TYR A 286 21.29 42.73 -19.89
N GLU A 287 20.26 43.30 -19.28
CA GLU A 287 19.91 44.72 -19.43
C GLU A 287 21.00 45.65 -18.88
N SER A 288 21.56 45.33 -17.71
CA SER A 288 22.72 46.03 -17.15
C SER A 288 23.93 45.97 -18.09
N LEU A 289 24.25 44.79 -18.63
CA LEU A 289 25.39 44.63 -19.55
C LEU A 289 25.15 45.36 -20.87
N ALA A 290 23.92 45.37 -21.39
CA ALA A 290 23.56 46.09 -22.61
C ALA A 290 23.75 47.60 -22.43
N ASN A 291 23.37 48.13 -21.27
CA ASN A 291 23.61 49.53 -20.92
C ASN A 291 25.11 49.84 -20.82
N GLN A 292 25.92 48.94 -20.25
CA GLN A 292 27.38 49.10 -20.19
C GLN A 292 28.02 49.10 -21.58
N VAL A 293 27.61 48.19 -22.48
CA VAL A 293 28.09 48.17 -23.86
C VAL A 293 27.73 49.44 -24.59
N ASN A 294 26.48 49.92 -24.45
CA ASN A 294 26.07 51.19 -25.05
C ASN A 294 26.92 52.37 -24.54
N ALA A 295 27.23 52.41 -23.24
CA ALA A 295 28.12 53.43 -22.67
C ALA A 295 29.54 53.33 -23.25
N ALA A 296 30.14 52.14 -23.27
CA ALA A 296 31.48 51.92 -23.84
C ALA A 296 31.55 52.27 -25.34
N CYS A 297 30.51 51.95 -26.12
CA CYS A 297 30.45 52.34 -27.53
C CYS A 297 30.39 53.87 -27.70
N ASN A 298 29.68 54.58 -26.83
CA ASN A 298 29.65 56.05 -26.86
C ASN A 298 31.01 56.64 -26.48
N GLU A 299 31.68 56.11 -25.45
CA GLU A 299 33.02 56.54 -25.04
C GLU A 299 34.07 56.28 -26.12
N LEU A 300 34.05 55.12 -26.77
CA LEU A 300 34.93 54.81 -27.90
C LEU A 300 34.70 55.77 -29.05
N LYS A 301 33.43 56.07 -29.36
CA LYS A 301 33.06 57.02 -30.42
C LYS A 301 33.59 58.43 -30.11
N ASP A 302 33.39 58.90 -28.88
CA ASP A 302 33.86 60.22 -28.45
C ASP A 302 35.40 60.29 -28.46
N SER A 303 36.07 59.23 -28.01
CA SER A 303 37.53 59.10 -28.03
C SER A 303 38.11 59.07 -29.45
N LEU A 304 37.45 58.35 -30.37
CA LEU A 304 37.84 58.31 -31.78
C LEU A 304 37.72 59.71 -32.42
N VAL A 305 36.62 60.42 -32.17
CA VAL A 305 36.43 61.81 -32.64
C VAL A 305 37.51 62.73 -32.08
N ALA A 306 37.82 62.61 -30.79
CA ALA A 306 38.87 63.38 -30.15
C ALA A 306 40.26 63.09 -30.75
N ASN A 307 40.57 61.82 -31.03
CA ASN A 307 41.84 61.42 -31.63
C ASN A 307 41.97 61.94 -33.07
N SER A 308 40.92 61.80 -33.90
CA SER A 308 40.91 62.36 -35.25
C SER A 308 41.10 63.88 -35.26
N ARG A 309 40.51 64.61 -34.30
CA ARG A 309 40.72 66.06 -34.15
C ARG A 309 42.17 66.39 -33.81
N LEU A 310 42.79 65.64 -32.89
CA LEU A 310 44.19 65.82 -32.51
C LEU A 310 45.12 65.54 -33.69
N GLU A 311 44.92 64.43 -34.40
CA GLU A 311 45.72 64.06 -35.57
C GLU A 311 45.65 65.12 -36.67
N LEU A 312 44.45 65.64 -36.94
CA LEU A 312 44.27 66.77 -37.87
C LEU A 312 44.98 68.03 -37.38
N SER A 313 44.91 68.34 -36.08
CA SER A 313 45.61 69.49 -35.49
C SER A 313 47.13 69.37 -35.64
N LEU A 314 47.70 68.21 -35.32
CA LEU A 314 49.13 67.93 -35.45
C LEU A 314 49.59 67.98 -36.90
N ARG A 315 48.82 67.40 -37.84
CA ARG A 315 49.10 67.52 -39.28
C ARG A 315 49.06 68.97 -39.75
N LEU A 316 48.12 69.76 -39.23
CA LEU A 316 47.99 71.17 -39.58
C LEU A 316 49.14 72.01 -39.01
N GLU A 317 49.62 71.70 -37.80
CA GLU A 317 50.84 72.28 -37.22
C GLU A 317 52.09 71.90 -38.00
N ASP A 318 52.27 70.63 -38.37
CA ASP A 318 53.38 70.17 -39.21
C ASP A 318 53.37 70.85 -40.60
N LEU A 319 52.19 70.97 -41.23
CA LEU A 319 52.03 71.70 -42.48
C LEU A 319 52.35 73.19 -42.32
N LYS A 320 51.93 73.83 -41.22
CA LYS A 320 52.29 75.23 -40.90
C LYS A 320 53.81 75.37 -40.72
N ALA A 321 54.45 74.47 -40.00
CA ALA A 321 55.90 74.47 -39.81
C ALA A 321 56.63 74.29 -41.15
N LYS A 322 56.18 73.36 -41.99
CA LYS A 322 56.72 73.15 -43.35
C LYS A 322 56.52 74.37 -44.26
N LEU A 323 55.38 75.05 -44.18
CA LEU A 323 55.11 76.29 -44.91
C LEU A 323 56.03 77.43 -44.46
N GLN A 324 56.20 77.63 -43.16
CA GLN A 324 57.13 78.63 -42.60
C GLN A 324 58.56 78.36 -43.06
N ILE A 325 59.03 77.11 -43.02
CA ILE A 325 60.35 76.72 -43.54
C ILE A 325 60.48 77.01 -45.05
N SER A 326 59.41 76.83 -45.82
CA SER A 326 59.38 77.12 -47.27
C SER A 326 59.39 78.63 -47.59
N GLU A 327 58.78 79.46 -46.75
CA GLU A 327 58.81 80.92 -46.87
C GLU A 327 60.20 81.46 -46.51
N PHE A 328 60.85 80.89 -45.49
CA PHE A 328 62.24 81.22 -45.14
C PHE A 328 63.22 80.83 -46.25
N THR A 329 63.01 79.71 -46.95
CA THR A 329 63.86 79.32 -48.10
C THR A 329 63.59 80.12 -49.37
N LYS A 330 62.41 80.74 -49.53
CA LYS A 330 62.11 81.67 -50.64
C LYS A 330 62.64 83.09 -50.42
N ILE A 331 62.89 83.51 -49.18
CA ILE A 331 63.22 84.91 -48.85
C ILE A 331 64.73 85.15 -48.62
N GLY A 332 65.60 84.13 -48.60
CA GLY A 332 67.04 84.41 -48.42
C GLY A 332 68.01 83.30 -48.76
N PHE A 333 68.48 83.26 -50.01
CA PHE A 333 69.91 83.26 -50.35
C PHE A 333 70.09 83.73 -51.80
N VAL A 334 69.73 84.99 -52.04
CA VAL A 334 70.42 85.81 -53.05
C VAL A 334 71.36 86.69 -52.26
N ILE A 335 72.63 86.30 -52.16
CA ILE A 335 73.70 87.27 -51.92
C ILE A 335 74.51 87.36 -53.22
N PRO A 336 74.67 88.57 -53.79
CA PRO A 336 75.17 88.76 -55.14
C PRO A 336 76.69 88.69 -55.20
N ALA A 337 77.21 88.20 -56.33
CA ALA A 337 78.59 88.42 -56.73
C ALA A 337 78.85 89.92 -56.98
N CYS A 338 79.96 90.44 -56.45
CA CYS A 338 80.69 91.57 -57.02
C CYS A 338 82.16 91.54 -56.57
N THR A 339 83.03 91.36 -57.58
CA THR A 339 84.46 91.72 -57.73
C THR A 339 85.45 91.45 -56.61
#